data_AF-K4LI98-F1
#
_entry.id   AF-K4LI98-F1
#
_cell.length_a   1.000
_cell.length_b   1.000
_cell.length_c   1.000
_cell.angle_alpha   90.00
_cell.angle_beta   90.00
_cell.angle_gamma   90.00
#
_symmetry.space_group_name_H-M   'P 1'
#
loop_
_entity.id
_entity.type
_entity.pdbx_description
1 polymer ?
#
loop_
_entity_poly.entity_id
_entity_poly.type
_entity_poly.pdbx_seq_one_letter_code
_entity_poly.pdbx_strand_id
1 'polypeptide(L)'
;MRGFIFLRVFRLKRQVFWALVLALLFAGALYPYYVSYRERQAIEALSWSVAGKVIVVDPGHGGIDPGCVGKSGVQEKDINLELARRLAVFFNQAGARVILTREGDYDLSDERYRAQLRLRQKDDLEARVEIARKYQADLFISIHVNAISLSDCWGAQVFYHPQSREGKRLASLIQQELIKTVGESYRWIKPEDFFVLRSVGCPAVIVEAGFISHPREETLLQDPVYQNKLAWCVYAGVVRYFSGEPEPREPDY
;
A
#
# COMPACT_ATOMS: atom_id res chain seq x y z
N MET A 1 -12.65 30.70 -66.16
CA MET A 1 -13.49 29.74 -65.39
C MET A 1 -13.02 29.74 -63.94
N ARG A 2 -13.79 30.27 -62.99
CA ARG A 2 -13.51 30.15 -61.55
C ARG A 2 -14.54 29.17 -60.97
N GLY A 3 -14.09 27.98 -60.59
CA GLY A 3 -14.94 26.98 -59.93
C GLY A 3 -15.21 27.41 -58.49
N PHE A 4 -16.48 27.57 -58.14
CA PHE A 4 -16.89 27.74 -56.75
C PHE A 4 -16.87 26.39 -56.03
N ILE A 5 -16.05 26.29 -54.98
CA ILE A 5 -16.07 25.14 -54.07
C ILE A 5 -17.21 25.37 -53.07
N PHE A 6 -18.27 24.57 -53.17
CA PHE A 6 -19.35 24.55 -52.18
C PHE A 6 -18.89 23.78 -50.93
N LEU A 7 -18.51 24.50 -49.88
CA LEU A 7 -18.38 23.92 -48.54
C LEU A 7 -19.78 23.72 -47.94
N ARG A 8 -20.27 22.48 -47.94
CA ARG A 8 -21.48 22.09 -47.19
C ARG A 8 -21.19 22.22 -45.69
N VAL A 9 -21.65 23.31 -45.08
CA VAL A 9 -21.58 23.48 -43.62
C VAL A 9 -22.60 22.54 -42.98
N PHE A 10 -22.11 21.48 -42.34
CA PHE A 10 -22.94 20.51 -41.63
C PHE A 10 -23.53 21.17 -40.38
N ARG A 11 -24.85 21.45 -40.36
CA ARG A 11 -25.55 21.97 -39.17
C ARG A 11 -26.05 20.80 -38.32
N LEU A 12 -25.36 20.53 -37.22
CA LEU A 12 -25.79 19.51 -36.26
C LEU A 12 -27.09 19.96 -35.58
N LYS A 13 -28.12 19.10 -35.57
CA LYS A 13 -29.37 19.39 -34.86
C LYS A 13 -29.08 19.52 -33.36
N ARG A 14 -29.69 20.51 -32.69
CA ARG A 14 -29.50 20.78 -31.25
C ARG A 14 -29.69 19.54 -30.37
N GLN A 15 -30.67 18.69 -30.69
CA GLN A 15 -30.92 17.44 -29.97
C GLN A 15 -29.77 16.44 -30.11
N VAL A 16 -29.17 16.33 -31.30
CA VAL A 16 -28.01 15.45 -31.56
C VAL A 16 -26.78 15.96 -30.82
N PHE A 17 -26.56 17.28 -30.80
CA PHE A 17 -25.49 17.90 -30.01
C PHE A 17 -25.62 17.53 -28.52
N TRP A 18 -26.80 17.72 -27.92
CA TRP A 18 -27.02 17.37 -26.51
C TRP A 18 -26.91 15.87 -26.22
N ALA A 19 -27.37 15.01 -27.13
CA ALA A 19 -27.19 13.57 -27.00
C ALA A 19 -25.71 13.16 -27.00
N LEU A 20 -24.89 13.76 -27.86
CA LEU A 20 -23.44 13.52 -27.88
C LEU A 20 -22.77 14.02 -26.61
N VAL A 21 -23.15 15.20 -26.09
CA VAL A 21 -22.64 15.72 -24.82
C VAL A 21 -22.99 14.78 -23.67
N LEU A 22 -24.24 14.32 -23.57
CA LEU A 22 -24.67 13.36 -22.55
C LEU A 22 -23.93 12.02 -22.67
N ALA A 23 -23.75 11.51 -23.88
CA ALA A 23 -22.99 10.28 -24.11
C ALA A 23 -21.53 10.44 -23.68
N LEU A 24 -20.91 11.60 -23.94
CA LEU A 24 -19.54 11.89 -23.57
C LEU A 24 -19.38 12.07 -22.05
N LEU A 25 -20.34 12.73 -21.39
CA LEU A 25 -20.40 12.82 -19.92
C LEU A 25 -20.60 11.44 -19.29
N PHE A 26 -21.48 10.61 -19.85
CA PHE A 26 -21.71 9.25 -19.37
C PHE A 26 -20.48 8.36 -19.56
N ALA A 27 -19.82 8.43 -20.72
CA ALA A 27 -18.57 7.72 -20.98
C ALA A 27 -17.46 8.21 -20.03
N GLY A 28 -17.35 9.52 -19.79
CA GLY A 28 -16.42 10.10 -18.82
C GLY A 28 -16.68 9.64 -17.39
N ALA A 29 -17.94 9.50 -16.99
CA ALA A 29 -18.33 8.98 -15.68
C ALA A 29 -18.04 7.47 -15.52
N LEU A 30 -18.19 6.68 -16.60
CA LEU A 30 -17.90 5.24 -16.61
C LEU A 30 -16.41 4.92 -16.76
N TYR A 31 -15.61 5.82 -17.33
CA TYR A 31 -14.21 5.58 -17.63
C TYR A 31 -13.38 5.15 -16.40
N PRO A 32 -13.50 5.79 -15.21
CA PRO A 32 -12.80 5.34 -14.01
C PRO A 32 -13.18 3.92 -13.59
N TYR A 33 -14.46 3.54 -13.72
CA TYR A 33 -14.93 2.18 -13.42
C TYR A 33 -14.35 1.16 -14.40
N TYR A 34 -14.31 1.50 -15.69
CA TYR A 34 -13.71 0.65 -16.72
C TYR A 34 -12.20 0.43 -16.48
N VAL A 35 -11.45 1.49 -16.18
CA VAL A 35 -10.02 1.41 -15.85
C VAL A 35 -9.80 0.54 -14.61
N SER A 36 -10.54 0.79 -13.53
CA SER A 36 -10.46 0.01 -12.28
C SER A 36 -10.85 -1.47 -12.49
N TYR A 37 -11.81 -1.77 -13.36
CA TYR A 37 -12.19 -3.14 -13.70
C TYR A 37 -11.07 -3.87 -14.44
N ARG A 38 -10.48 -3.22 -15.46
CA ARG A 38 -9.36 -3.77 -16.25
C ARG A 38 -8.13 -4.05 -15.38
N GLU A 39 -7.83 -3.18 -14.43
CA GLU A 39 -6.71 -3.36 -13.51
C GLU A 39 -6.91 -4.54 -12.57
N ARG A 40 -8.11 -4.67 -11.98
CA ARG A 40 -8.44 -5.84 -11.16
C ARG A 40 -8.31 -7.14 -11.95
N GLN A 41 -8.79 -7.19 -13.18
CA GLN A 41 -8.60 -8.36 -14.04
C GLN A 41 -7.13 -8.67 -14.31
N ALA A 42 -6.29 -7.65 -14.52
CA ALA A 42 -4.86 -7.85 -14.73
C ALA A 42 -4.17 -8.41 -13.47
N ILE A 43 -4.46 -7.86 -12.30
CA ILE A 43 -3.93 -8.35 -11.02
C ILE A 43 -4.47 -9.75 -10.70
N GLU A 44 -5.74 -10.03 -10.95
CA GLU A 44 -6.33 -11.37 -10.79
C GLU A 44 -5.67 -12.39 -11.71
N ALA A 45 -5.42 -12.04 -12.98
CA ALA A 45 -4.72 -12.92 -13.91
C ALA A 45 -3.27 -13.21 -13.46
N LEU A 46 -2.62 -12.23 -12.84
CA LEU A 46 -1.26 -12.36 -12.31
C LEU A 46 -1.19 -12.92 -10.89
N SER A 47 -2.32 -13.09 -10.19
CA SER A 47 -2.36 -13.52 -8.78
C SER A 47 -1.67 -14.86 -8.53
N TRP A 48 -1.60 -15.73 -9.55
CA TRP A 48 -0.82 -16.96 -9.51
C TRP A 48 0.68 -16.75 -9.24
N SER A 49 1.23 -15.55 -9.46
CA SER A 49 2.63 -15.22 -9.19
C SER A 49 2.99 -15.30 -7.70
N VAL A 50 1.99 -15.09 -6.82
CA VAL A 50 2.16 -15.21 -5.36
C VAL A 50 1.74 -16.58 -4.82
N ALA A 51 1.18 -17.45 -5.65
CA ALA A 51 0.73 -18.77 -5.20
C ALA A 51 1.92 -19.58 -4.66
N GLY A 52 1.73 -20.19 -3.48
CA GLY A 52 2.77 -20.96 -2.79
C GLY A 52 3.89 -20.14 -2.14
N LYS A 53 3.88 -18.80 -2.27
CA LYS A 53 4.83 -17.93 -1.58
C LYS A 53 4.51 -17.80 -0.10
N VAL A 54 5.53 -17.73 0.73
CA VAL A 54 5.40 -17.41 2.15
C VAL A 54 5.60 -15.91 2.34
N ILE A 55 4.52 -15.21 2.67
CA ILE A 55 4.53 -13.76 2.87
C ILE A 55 4.30 -13.49 4.35
N VAL A 56 5.28 -12.86 4.99
CA VAL A 56 5.13 -12.38 6.36
C VAL A 56 4.62 -10.95 6.31
N VAL A 57 3.48 -10.73 6.95
CA VAL A 57 2.91 -9.39 7.12
C VAL A 57 3.02 -9.04 8.60
N ASP A 58 3.66 -7.92 8.89
CA ASP A 58 4.02 -7.47 10.21
C ASP A 58 3.22 -6.22 10.57
N PRO A 59 2.11 -6.33 11.31
CA PRO A 59 1.45 -5.15 11.84
C PRO A 59 2.32 -4.54 12.95
N GLY A 60 2.90 -3.37 12.68
CA GLY A 60 3.80 -2.67 13.59
C GLY A 60 3.15 -2.39 14.95
N HIS A 61 3.99 -2.23 15.98
CA HIS A 61 3.58 -1.97 17.37
C HIS A 61 2.69 -3.09 17.96
N GLY A 62 1.90 -2.81 18.99
CA GLY A 62 1.01 -3.77 19.65
C GLY A 62 1.17 -3.79 21.17
N GLY A 63 0.12 -4.21 21.87
CA GLY A 63 0.14 -4.33 23.33
C GLY A 63 0.35 -2.98 24.00
N ILE A 64 1.45 -2.85 24.76
CA ILE A 64 1.75 -1.61 25.47
C ILE A 64 2.15 -0.47 24.53
N ASP A 65 2.63 -0.81 23.33
CA ASP A 65 3.15 0.14 22.38
C ASP A 65 2.00 0.55 21.45
N PRO A 66 1.42 1.75 21.61
CA PRO A 66 0.34 2.22 20.74
C PRO A 66 0.84 2.64 19.37
N GLY A 67 2.16 2.81 19.19
CA GLY A 67 2.72 3.60 18.11
C GLY A 67 2.32 5.07 18.25
N CYS A 68 2.07 5.71 17.12
CA CYS A 68 1.56 7.08 17.07
C CYS A 68 0.09 7.15 17.52
N VAL A 69 -0.29 8.24 18.21
CA VAL A 69 -1.67 8.49 18.65
C VAL A 69 -2.22 9.73 17.95
N GLY A 70 -3.33 9.56 17.24
CA GLY A 70 -4.05 10.63 16.55
C GLY A 70 -4.74 11.59 17.51
N LYS A 71 -5.21 12.74 16.99
CA LYS A 71 -5.85 13.78 17.80
C LYS A 71 -7.15 13.30 18.45
N SER A 72 -7.83 12.34 17.84
CA SER A 72 -9.05 11.73 18.36
C SER A 72 -8.80 10.58 19.34
N GLY A 73 -7.55 10.21 19.58
CA GLY A 73 -7.15 9.09 20.46
C GLY A 73 -6.99 7.75 19.74
N VAL A 74 -7.14 7.73 18.42
CA VAL A 74 -6.90 6.54 17.58
C VAL A 74 -5.43 6.16 17.65
N GLN A 75 -5.15 4.88 17.74
CA GLN A 75 -3.79 4.35 17.91
C GLN A 75 -3.33 3.67 16.62
N GLU A 76 -2.09 3.93 16.23
CA GLU A 76 -1.47 3.36 15.05
C GLU A 76 -1.55 1.82 15.06
N LYS A 77 -1.29 1.18 16.20
CA LYS A 77 -1.31 -0.29 16.31
C LYS A 77 -2.62 -0.95 15.86
N ASP A 78 -3.75 -0.26 16.01
CA ASP A 78 -5.07 -0.79 15.65
C ASP A 78 -5.29 -0.71 14.14
N ILE A 79 -4.89 0.41 13.52
CA ILE A 79 -4.92 0.60 12.07
C ILE A 79 -3.97 -0.41 11.39
N ASN A 80 -2.76 -0.57 11.93
CA ASN A 80 -1.76 -1.52 11.41
C ASN A 80 -2.31 -2.95 11.39
N LEU A 81 -2.94 -3.38 12.49
CA LEU A 81 -3.52 -4.72 12.60
C LEU A 81 -4.63 -4.95 11.58
N GLU A 82 -5.51 -3.97 11.40
CA GLU A 82 -6.63 -4.09 10.48
C GLU A 82 -6.19 -4.08 9.01
N LEU A 83 -5.24 -3.22 8.65
CA LEU A 83 -4.61 -3.24 7.31
C LEU A 83 -3.90 -4.57 7.03
N ALA A 84 -3.16 -5.10 8.00
CA ALA A 84 -2.47 -6.39 7.87
C ALA A 84 -3.45 -7.56 7.67
N ARG A 85 -4.57 -7.57 8.38
CA ARG A 85 -5.64 -8.58 8.19
C ARG A 85 -6.25 -8.52 6.80
N ARG A 86 -6.56 -7.32 6.30
CA ARG A 86 -7.08 -7.12 4.93
C ARG A 86 -6.08 -7.60 3.88
N LEU A 87 -4.81 -7.25 4.07
CA LEU A 87 -3.73 -7.69 3.19
C LEU A 87 -3.59 -9.22 3.20
N ALA A 88 -3.70 -9.86 4.38
CA ALA A 88 -3.67 -11.30 4.51
C ALA A 88 -4.82 -11.98 3.76
N VAL A 89 -6.03 -11.40 3.76
CA VAL A 89 -7.17 -11.93 2.99
C VAL A 89 -6.84 -11.97 1.50
N PHE A 90 -6.31 -10.88 0.93
CA PHE A 90 -5.96 -10.85 -0.50
C PHE A 90 -4.90 -11.88 -0.88
N PHE A 91 -3.83 -12.00 -0.09
CA PHE A 91 -2.78 -12.97 -0.37
C PHE A 91 -3.24 -14.42 -0.20
N ASN A 92 -4.02 -14.73 0.84
CA ASN A 92 -4.57 -16.08 1.05
C ASN A 92 -5.51 -16.48 -0.10
N GLN A 93 -6.35 -15.54 -0.59
CA GLN A 93 -7.22 -15.77 -1.74
C GLN A 93 -6.43 -16.04 -3.04
N ALA A 94 -5.24 -15.44 -3.17
CA ALA A 94 -4.32 -15.67 -4.29
C ALA A 94 -3.45 -16.93 -4.11
N GLY A 95 -3.65 -17.71 -3.04
CA GLY A 95 -2.93 -18.97 -2.79
C GLY A 95 -1.54 -18.80 -2.17
N ALA A 96 -1.19 -17.60 -1.70
CA ALA A 96 0.01 -17.41 -0.88
C ALA A 96 -0.25 -17.91 0.56
N ARG A 97 0.81 -18.35 1.24
CA ARG A 97 0.79 -18.65 2.68
C ARG A 97 1.16 -17.38 3.44
N VAL A 98 0.17 -16.78 4.12
CA VAL A 98 0.41 -15.58 4.92
C VAL A 98 0.71 -15.93 6.37
N ILE A 99 1.74 -15.31 6.93
CA ILE A 99 2.05 -15.37 8.36
C ILE A 99 1.96 -13.96 8.92
N LEU A 100 1.06 -13.72 9.87
CA LEU A 100 1.05 -12.48 10.64
C LEU A 100 2.04 -12.58 11.79
N THR A 101 2.84 -11.53 12.04
CA THR A 101 3.71 -11.50 13.23
C THR A 101 2.88 -11.42 14.51
N ARG A 102 1.74 -10.72 14.48
CA ARG A 102 0.70 -10.73 15.51
C ARG A 102 -0.69 -10.73 14.91
N GLU A 103 -1.62 -11.41 15.57
CA GLU A 103 -3.04 -11.50 15.16
C GLU A 103 -3.98 -10.70 16.08
N GLY A 104 -3.46 -10.12 17.16
CA GLY A 104 -4.21 -9.37 18.17
C GLY A 104 -3.43 -8.19 18.72
N ASP A 105 -3.96 -7.59 19.79
CA ASP A 105 -3.33 -6.47 20.49
C ASP A 105 -2.37 -6.96 21.58
N TYR A 106 -1.19 -7.39 21.14
CA TYR A 106 -0.06 -7.75 21.98
C TYR A 106 1.25 -7.41 21.26
N ASP A 107 2.31 -7.14 22.01
CA ASP A 107 3.68 -7.17 21.50
C ASP A 107 4.25 -8.60 21.64
N LEU A 108 5.35 -8.86 20.96
CA LEU A 108 6.01 -10.16 20.89
C LEU A 108 7.14 -10.32 21.90
N SER A 109 7.27 -9.36 22.82
CA SER A 109 8.34 -9.36 23.80
C SER A 109 8.07 -10.31 24.98
N ASP A 110 9.14 -10.83 25.56
CA ASP A 110 9.12 -11.63 26.77
C ASP A 110 8.68 -10.80 27.98
N GLU A 111 7.78 -11.36 28.80
CA GLU A 111 7.25 -10.70 30.00
C GLU A 111 8.35 -10.29 31.00
N ARG A 112 9.50 -10.96 30.98
CA ARG A 112 10.66 -10.61 31.81
C ARG A 112 11.17 -9.19 31.55
N TYR A 113 10.94 -8.65 30.34
CA TYR A 113 11.33 -7.29 29.97
C TYR A 113 10.24 -6.24 30.22
N ARG A 114 9.10 -6.59 30.83
CA ARG A 114 7.95 -5.69 31.05
C ARG A 114 8.32 -4.34 31.66
N ALA A 115 9.26 -4.32 32.62
CA ALA A 115 9.71 -3.11 33.30
C ALA A 115 10.82 -2.33 32.55
N GLN A 116 11.36 -2.89 31.46
CA GLN A 116 12.54 -2.39 30.76
C GLN A 116 12.21 -2.07 29.30
N LEU A 117 11.52 -0.95 29.07
CA LEU A 117 10.94 -0.56 27.77
C LEU A 117 11.91 -0.70 26.58
N ARG A 118 13.18 -0.31 26.73
CA ARG A 118 14.18 -0.43 25.65
C ARG A 118 14.52 -1.89 25.31
N LEU A 119 14.70 -2.74 26.32
CA LEU A 119 14.94 -4.16 26.07
C LEU A 119 13.70 -4.82 25.49
N ARG A 120 12.52 -4.42 25.98
CA ARG A 120 11.23 -4.90 25.48
C ARG A 120 11.05 -4.60 24.00
N GLN A 121 11.33 -3.36 23.58
CA GLN A 121 11.24 -2.96 22.17
C GLN A 121 12.25 -3.73 21.31
N LYS A 122 13.49 -3.91 21.81
CA LYS A 122 14.51 -4.69 21.09
C LYS A 122 14.06 -6.14 20.90
N ASP A 123 13.57 -6.76 21.98
CA ASP A 123 13.11 -8.14 21.99
C ASP A 123 11.89 -8.37 21.09
N ASP A 124 10.92 -7.44 21.10
CA ASP A 124 9.78 -7.44 20.17
C ASP A 124 10.25 -7.40 18.69
N LEU A 125 11.18 -6.51 18.35
CA LEU A 125 11.72 -6.41 16.99
C LEU A 125 12.51 -7.67 16.60
N GLU A 126 13.27 -8.26 17.51
CA GLU A 126 13.99 -9.53 17.29
C GLU A 126 13.00 -10.68 17.04
N ALA A 127 11.93 -10.80 17.82
CA ALA A 127 10.89 -11.80 17.64
C ALA A 127 10.19 -11.69 16.28
N ARG A 128 9.90 -10.47 15.79
CA ARG A 128 9.33 -10.26 14.44
C ARG A 128 10.25 -10.80 13.35
N VAL A 129 11.56 -10.57 13.48
CA VAL A 129 12.59 -11.09 12.55
C VAL A 129 12.66 -12.61 12.62
N GLU A 130 12.60 -13.18 13.82
CA GLU A 130 12.64 -14.63 14.03
C GLU A 130 11.45 -15.34 13.40
N ILE A 131 10.24 -14.75 13.46
CA ILE A 131 9.07 -15.27 12.75
C ILE A 131 9.36 -15.37 11.25
N ALA A 132 9.91 -14.32 10.64
CA ALA A 132 10.23 -14.33 9.21
C ALA A 132 11.25 -15.39 8.82
N ARG A 133 12.31 -15.56 9.63
CA ARG A 133 13.33 -16.58 9.42
C ARG A 133 12.79 -17.99 9.63
N LYS A 134 12.00 -18.21 10.69
CA LYS A 134 11.40 -19.49 11.06
C LYS A 134 10.53 -20.05 9.94
N TYR A 135 9.73 -19.19 9.31
CA TYR A 135 8.85 -19.57 8.21
C TYR A 135 9.51 -19.46 6.83
N GLN A 136 10.80 -19.10 6.77
CA GLN A 136 11.56 -18.94 5.53
C GLN A 136 10.82 -18.04 4.53
N ALA A 137 10.44 -16.85 4.98
CA ALA A 137 9.63 -15.92 4.21
C ALA A 137 10.27 -15.59 2.84
N ASP A 138 9.48 -15.66 1.77
CA ASP A 138 9.85 -15.12 0.46
C ASP A 138 9.81 -13.57 0.48
N LEU A 139 9.00 -13.00 1.37
CA LEU A 139 8.75 -11.57 1.48
C LEU A 139 8.37 -11.16 2.91
N PHE A 140 8.85 -10.00 3.35
CA PHE A 140 8.45 -9.37 4.61
C PHE A 140 7.87 -7.97 4.38
N ILE A 141 6.66 -7.72 4.88
CA ILE A 141 5.96 -6.44 4.74
C ILE A 141 5.58 -5.94 6.13
N SER A 142 6.22 -4.89 6.61
CA SER A 142 5.78 -4.22 7.83
C SER A 142 4.80 -3.10 7.52
N ILE A 143 3.67 -3.04 8.23
CA ILE A 143 2.63 -2.03 8.06
C ILE A 143 2.66 -1.07 9.25
N HIS A 144 2.78 0.21 8.94
CA HIS A 144 2.85 1.33 9.88
C HIS A 144 1.96 2.50 9.45
N VAL A 145 1.77 3.45 10.37
CA VAL A 145 1.15 4.74 10.08
C VAL A 145 2.04 5.84 10.64
N ASN A 146 2.33 6.83 9.81
CA ASN A 146 3.28 7.87 10.15
C ASN A 146 2.65 8.91 11.07
N ALA A 147 3.49 9.65 11.78
CA ALA A 147 3.10 10.88 12.43
C ALA A 147 4.24 11.88 12.40
N ILE A 148 3.90 13.13 12.14
CA ILE A 148 4.80 14.26 12.31
C ILE A 148 4.04 15.40 12.98
N SER A 149 4.74 16.20 13.79
CA SER A 149 4.16 17.32 14.53
C SER A 149 3.54 18.40 13.64
N LEU A 150 3.93 18.48 12.37
CA LEU A 150 3.35 19.36 11.35
C LEU A 150 2.13 18.69 10.70
N SER A 151 0.96 19.32 10.80
CA SER A 151 -0.32 18.75 10.37
C SER A 151 -0.53 18.66 8.86
N ASP A 152 0.41 19.14 8.04
CA ASP A 152 0.23 19.29 6.59
C ASP A 152 0.94 18.17 5.81
N CYS A 153 1.60 17.24 6.51
CA CYS A 153 2.17 16.06 5.88
C CYS A 153 1.08 15.02 5.60
N TRP A 154 1.09 14.44 4.40
CA TRP A 154 0.11 13.45 3.99
C TRP A 154 0.67 12.50 2.93
N GLY A 155 -0.03 11.39 2.71
CA GLY A 155 0.26 10.40 1.68
C GLY A 155 1.12 9.24 2.19
N ALA A 156 0.87 8.06 1.62
CA ALA A 156 1.58 6.84 1.96
C ALA A 156 3.01 6.84 1.41
N GLN A 157 3.94 6.22 2.15
CA GLN A 157 5.35 6.15 1.80
C GLN A 157 5.92 4.77 2.09
N VAL A 158 6.67 4.20 1.13
CA VAL A 158 7.30 2.89 1.28
C VAL A 158 8.80 3.01 1.51
N PHE A 159 9.30 2.32 2.52
CA PHE A 159 10.70 2.29 2.90
C PHE A 159 11.33 0.95 2.56
N TYR A 160 12.62 0.99 2.22
CA TYR A 160 13.42 -0.20 1.92
C TYR A 160 14.84 -0.03 2.48
N HIS A 161 15.55 -1.14 2.69
CA HIS A 161 16.94 -1.07 3.13
C HIS A 161 17.85 -0.57 1.99
N PRO A 162 18.75 0.41 2.21
CA PRO A 162 19.55 1.03 1.15
C PRO A 162 20.39 0.04 0.32
N GLN A 163 20.81 -1.07 0.92
CA GLN A 163 21.63 -2.09 0.25
C GLN A 163 20.78 -3.20 -0.44
N SER A 164 19.45 -3.16 -0.32
CA SER A 164 18.57 -4.18 -0.87
C SER A 164 17.99 -3.75 -2.22
N ARG A 165 18.56 -4.28 -3.32
CA ARG A 165 18.04 -4.05 -4.67
C ARG A 165 16.61 -4.58 -4.84
N GLU A 166 16.34 -5.77 -4.31
CA GLU A 166 15.01 -6.38 -4.36
C GLU A 166 14.01 -5.61 -3.50
N GLY A 167 14.44 -5.13 -2.32
CA GLY A 167 13.64 -4.23 -1.48
C GLY A 167 13.30 -2.92 -2.19
N LYS A 168 14.27 -2.31 -2.90
CA LYS A 168 14.01 -1.12 -3.72
C LYS A 168 12.97 -1.39 -4.80
N ARG A 169 13.13 -2.46 -5.59
CA ARG A 169 12.19 -2.83 -6.65
C ARG A 169 10.78 -3.03 -6.10
N LEU A 170 10.67 -3.79 -5.01
CA LEU A 170 9.41 -4.04 -4.33
C LEU A 170 8.75 -2.74 -3.85
N ALA A 171 9.52 -1.88 -3.16
CA ALA A 171 9.04 -0.59 -2.69
C ALA A 171 8.53 0.27 -3.83
N SER A 172 9.26 0.35 -4.95
CA SER A 172 8.86 1.17 -6.11
C SER A 172 7.54 0.71 -6.72
N LEU A 173 7.34 -0.62 -6.85
CA LEU A 173 6.10 -1.17 -7.38
C LEU A 173 4.90 -0.90 -6.45
N ILE A 174 5.07 -1.08 -5.13
CA ILE A 174 4.03 -0.76 -4.15
C ILE A 174 3.72 0.74 -4.13
N GLN A 175 4.75 1.60 -4.10
CA GLN A 175 4.59 3.04 -4.09
C GLN A 175 3.81 3.52 -5.33
N GLN A 176 4.12 2.97 -6.51
CA GLN A 176 3.40 3.30 -7.73
C GLN A 176 1.91 2.93 -7.65
N GLU A 177 1.57 1.77 -7.09
CA GLU A 177 0.16 1.38 -6.88
C GLU A 177 -0.55 2.31 -5.90
N LEU A 178 0.14 2.72 -4.82
CA LEU A 178 -0.39 3.68 -3.84
C LEU A 178 -0.70 5.03 -4.51
N ILE A 179 0.25 5.60 -5.25
CA ILE A 179 0.06 6.88 -5.96
C ILE A 179 -1.08 6.79 -6.97
N LYS A 180 -1.08 5.72 -7.77
CA LYS A 180 -2.06 5.52 -8.83
C LYS A 180 -3.48 5.36 -8.30
N THR A 181 -3.63 4.62 -7.20
CA THR A 181 -4.95 4.19 -6.72
C THR A 181 -5.47 5.14 -5.64
N VAL A 182 -4.67 5.43 -4.61
CA VAL A 182 -5.08 6.22 -3.44
C VAL A 182 -5.14 7.71 -3.78
N GLY A 183 -4.19 8.19 -4.59
CA GLY A 183 -4.13 9.56 -5.08
C GLY A 183 -2.69 10.03 -5.25
N GLU A 184 -2.50 11.06 -6.07
CA GLU A 184 -1.19 11.71 -6.21
C GLU A 184 -0.64 12.09 -4.84
N SER A 185 0.65 11.89 -4.63
CA SER A 185 1.37 12.30 -3.42
C SER A 185 2.73 12.82 -3.83
N TYR A 186 3.35 13.65 -3.00
CA TYR A 186 4.77 14.02 -3.15
C TYR A 186 5.71 13.00 -2.47
N ARG A 187 5.15 11.90 -1.92
CA ARG A 187 5.89 10.86 -1.20
C ARG A 187 6.40 9.79 -2.13
N TRP A 188 7.72 9.71 -2.24
CA TRP A 188 8.42 8.68 -3.00
C TRP A 188 9.04 7.64 -2.09
N ILE A 189 9.48 6.52 -2.66
CA ILE A 189 10.19 5.50 -1.90
C ILE A 189 11.39 6.11 -1.17
N LYS A 190 11.69 5.62 0.04
CA LYS A 190 12.80 6.15 0.83
C LYS A 190 13.72 5.03 1.34
N PRO A 191 15.04 5.10 1.07
CA PRO A 191 16.00 4.18 1.67
C PRO A 191 16.17 4.51 3.17
N GLU A 192 16.08 3.52 4.04
CA GLU A 192 16.20 3.70 5.49
C GLU A 192 16.75 2.42 6.18
N ASP A 193 17.59 2.60 7.20
CA ASP A 193 18.30 1.50 7.87
C ASP A 193 17.55 0.95 9.10
N PHE A 194 16.28 0.61 8.91
CA PHE A 194 15.46 0.01 9.97
C PHE A 194 15.93 -1.40 10.33
N PHE A 195 15.88 -1.72 11.62
CA PHE A 195 16.36 -3.00 12.16
C PHE A 195 15.72 -4.21 11.46
N VAL A 196 14.40 -4.22 11.27
CA VAL A 196 13.70 -5.33 10.62
C VAL A 196 14.12 -5.50 9.17
N LEU A 197 14.22 -4.40 8.41
CA LEU A 197 14.62 -4.43 7.00
C LEU A 197 16.05 -4.97 6.80
N ARG A 198 16.95 -4.65 7.73
CA ARG A 198 18.33 -5.14 7.74
C ARG A 198 18.42 -6.62 8.13
N SER A 199 17.49 -7.12 8.93
CA SER A 199 17.67 -8.39 9.67
C SER A 199 16.88 -9.58 9.14
N VAL A 200 15.74 -9.38 8.46
CA VAL A 200 14.85 -10.49 8.05
C VAL A 200 15.46 -11.45 7.02
N GLY A 201 16.42 -10.99 6.21
CA GLY A 201 17.17 -11.85 5.27
C GLY A 201 16.46 -12.17 3.95
N CYS A 202 15.19 -11.79 3.80
CA CYS A 202 14.42 -11.81 2.55
C CYS A 202 14.20 -10.36 2.04
N PRO A 203 13.69 -10.16 0.81
CA PRO A 203 13.18 -8.85 0.39
C PRO A 203 12.15 -8.32 1.39
N ALA A 204 12.29 -7.04 1.76
CA ALA A 204 11.52 -6.45 2.84
C ALA A 204 11.21 -4.98 2.61
N VAL A 205 10.03 -4.54 3.07
CA VAL A 205 9.60 -3.14 3.03
C VAL A 205 8.85 -2.76 4.31
N ILE A 206 8.88 -1.47 4.65
CA ILE A 206 7.94 -0.86 5.60
C ILE A 206 7.01 0.04 4.81
N VAL A 207 5.70 -0.14 4.96
CA VAL A 207 4.67 0.70 4.35
C VAL A 207 4.10 1.61 5.42
N GLU A 208 4.40 2.90 5.33
CA GLU A 208 3.71 3.94 6.07
C GLU A 208 2.44 4.31 5.31
N ALA A 209 1.28 3.90 5.80
CA ALA A 209 0.02 3.96 5.04
C ALA A 209 -0.61 5.37 4.92
N GLY A 210 -0.06 6.36 5.64
CA GLY A 210 -0.51 7.75 5.71
C GLY A 210 -0.04 8.40 7.00
N PHE A 211 -0.51 9.61 7.31
CA PHE A 211 -0.17 10.36 8.51
C PHE A 211 -1.35 10.47 9.48
N ILE A 212 -1.31 9.78 10.62
CA ILE A 212 -2.36 9.87 11.64
C ILE A 212 -2.44 11.26 12.27
N SER A 213 -1.38 12.07 12.14
CA SER A 213 -1.35 13.46 12.61
C SER A 213 -2.11 14.43 11.69
N HIS A 214 -2.43 14.02 10.46
CA HIS A 214 -3.20 14.83 9.51
C HIS A 214 -4.71 14.54 9.66
N PRO A 215 -5.56 15.53 10.01
CA PRO A 215 -6.97 15.27 10.38
C PRO A 215 -7.79 14.49 9.34
N ARG A 216 -7.59 14.80 8.05
CA ARG A 216 -8.24 14.08 6.96
C ARG A 216 -7.75 12.64 6.85
N GLU A 217 -6.47 12.40 7.03
CA GLU A 217 -5.92 11.05 6.91
C GLU A 217 -6.25 10.22 8.13
N GLU A 218 -6.25 10.80 9.34
CA GLU A 218 -6.77 10.15 10.54
C GLU A 218 -8.20 9.61 10.31
N THR A 219 -9.07 10.38 9.65
CA THR A 219 -10.43 9.94 9.30
C THR A 219 -10.41 8.83 8.26
N LEU A 220 -9.63 8.98 7.18
CA LEU A 220 -9.54 7.99 6.11
C LEU A 220 -8.91 6.67 6.58
N LEU A 221 -7.89 6.71 7.42
CA LEU A 221 -7.19 5.54 7.94
C LEU A 221 -8.09 4.67 8.84
N GLN A 222 -9.19 5.22 9.35
CA GLN A 222 -10.23 4.49 10.07
C GLN A 222 -11.34 3.95 9.17
N ASP A 223 -11.42 4.42 7.91
CA ASP A 223 -12.46 4.02 6.96
C ASP A 223 -12.14 2.61 6.39
N PRO A 224 -13.01 1.60 6.59
CA PRO A 224 -12.78 0.24 6.10
C PRO A 224 -12.61 0.13 4.58
N VAL A 225 -13.26 0.99 3.80
CA VAL A 225 -13.13 1.04 2.33
C VAL A 225 -11.77 1.58 1.95
N TYR A 226 -11.31 2.63 2.62
CA TYR A 226 -9.97 3.18 2.40
C TYR A 226 -8.87 2.20 2.83
N GLN A 227 -9.03 1.52 3.96
CA GLN A 227 -8.11 0.47 4.40
C GLN A 227 -8.03 -0.69 3.41
N ASN A 228 -9.17 -1.15 2.88
CA ASN A 228 -9.19 -2.15 1.80
C ASN A 228 -8.45 -1.67 0.56
N LYS A 229 -8.60 -0.40 0.20
CA LYS A 229 -7.92 0.22 -0.93
C LYS A 229 -6.41 0.25 -0.73
N LEU A 230 -5.93 0.64 0.46
CA LEU A 230 -4.52 0.61 0.83
C LEU A 230 -3.94 -0.82 0.77
N ALA A 231 -4.62 -1.78 1.40
CA ALA A 231 -4.22 -3.19 1.37
C ALA A 231 -4.16 -3.74 -0.06
N TRP A 232 -5.12 -3.36 -0.92
CA TRP A 232 -5.11 -3.73 -2.34
C TRP A 232 -3.88 -3.18 -3.07
N CYS A 233 -3.46 -1.94 -2.79
CA CYS A 233 -2.27 -1.35 -3.43
C CYS A 233 -1.01 -2.14 -3.08
N VAL A 234 -0.86 -2.50 -1.80
CA VAL A 234 0.28 -3.31 -1.33
C VAL A 234 0.25 -4.69 -1.99
N TYR A 235 -0.91 -5.35 -2.00
CA TYR A 235 -1.11 -6.64 -2.67
C TYR A 235 -0.75 -6.56 -4.16
N ALA A 236 -1.28 -5.58 -4.90
CA ALA A 236 -1.03 -5.41 -6.32
C ALA A 236 0.46 -5.18 -6.63
N GLY A 237 1.14 -4.34 -5.84
CA GLY A 237 2.58 -4.12 -5.96
C GLY A 237 3.40 -5.40 -5.76
N VAL A 238 2.98 -6.25 -4.83
CA VAL A 238 3.63 -7.54 -4.56
C VAL A 238 3.37 -8.56 -5.68
N VAL A 239 2.14 -8.63 -6.20
CA VAL A 239 1.81 -9.49 -7.36
C VAL A 239 2.67 -9.11 -8.56
N ARG A 240 2.84 -7.81 -8.82
CA ARG A 240 3.73 -7.27 -9.86
C ARG A 240 5.21 -7.58 -9.60
N TYR A 241 5.64 -7.52 -8.34
CA TYR A 241 7.01 -7.89 -7.97
C TYR A 241 7.32 -9.35 -8.30
N PHE A 242 6.42 -10.27 -7.94
CA PHE A 242 6.58 -11.70 -8.19
C PHE A 242 6.31 -12.11 -9.65
N SER A 243 5.56 -11.33 -10.43
CA SER A 243 5.42 -11.56 -11.87
C SER A 243 6.69 -11.22 -12.67
N GLY A 244 7.72 -10.67 -12.00
CA GLY A 244 9.00 -10.32 -12.60
C GLY A 244 9.02 -8.92 -13.22
N GLU A 245 8.07 -8.06 -12.86
CA GLU A 245 8.05 -6.68 -13.36
C GLU A 245 9.31 -5.92 -12.88
N PRO A 246 10.01 -5.21 -13.79
CA PRO A 246 11.20 -4.46 -13.42
C PRO A 246 10.84 -3.26 -12.53
N GLU A 247 11.84 -2.71 -11.85
CA GLU A 247 11.70 -1.46 -11.10
C GLU A 247 11.18 -0.35 -12.03
N PRO A 248 10.07 0.33 -11.67
CA PRO A 248 9.59 1.49 -12.40
C PRO A 248 10.67 2.57 -12.50
N ARG A 249 10.73 3.28 -13.63
CA ARG A 249 11.57 4.47 -13.72
C ARG A 249 11.03 5.51 -12.73
N GLU A 250 11.94 6.12 -11.98
CA GLU A 250 11.60 7.31 -11.21
C GLU A 250 11.08 8.37 -12.20
N PRO A 251 10.00 9.11 -11.88
CA PRO A 251 9.56 10.21 -12.72
C PRO A 251 10.67 11.24 -12.81
N ASP A 252 10.92 11.72 -14.02
CA ASP A 252 11.71 12.93 -14.21
C ASP A 252 10.89 14.10 -13.64
N TYR A 253 11.35 14.69 -12.54
CA TYR A 253 10.76 15.90 -11.93
C TYR A 253 11.55 17.15 -12.35
#